data_AF-A3YB60-F1
#
_entry.id   AF-A3YB60-F1
#
_cell.length_a   1.000
_cell.length_b   1.000
_cell.length_c   1.000
_cell.angle_alpha   90.00
_cell.angle_beta   90.00
_cell.angle_gamma   90.00
#
_symmetry.space_group_name_H-M   'P 1'
#
loop_
_entity.id
_entity.type
_entity.pdbx_description
1 polymer ?
#
loop_
_entity_poly.entity_id
_entity_poly.type
_entity_poly.pdbx_seq_one_letter_code
_entity_poly.pdbx_strand_id
1 'polypeptide(L)'
;MFVQVSVRQHAIFERDGANLHCDVPISFTTAALGGEIDVPTLDGRVRLKVTPECQTGKLFRLRNKGVKPVRGGAVGDLICRVTVETPVKLTDRQKELLRELEETMSDGDSHSPKQKSWFDGVKNFFDDIKK
;
A
#
# COMPACT_ATOMS: atom_id res chain seq x y z
N MET A 1 -44.21 4.03 -8.57
CA MET A 1 -43.01 3.77 -9.39
C MET A 1 -41.80 3.89 -8.49
N PHE A 2 -40.95 2.86 -8.43
CA PHE A 2 -39.70 2.88 -7.66
C PHE A 2 -38.55 2.69 -8.66
N VAL A 3 -37.52 3.53 -8.57
CA VAL A 3 -36.30 3.39 -9.36
C VAL A 3 -35.22 2.86 -8.43
N GLN A 4 -34.73 1.65 -8.71
CA GLN A 4 -33.61 1.06 -8.00
C GLN A 4 -32.32 1.33 -8.78
N VAL A 5 -31.35 1.95 -8.13
CA VAL A 5 -30.03 2.22 -8.71
C VAL A 5 -29.05 1.16 -8.20
N SER A 6 -28.40 0.44 -9.12
CA SER A 6 -27.31 -0.48 -8.82
C SER A 6 -26.01 0.10 -9.38
N VAL A 7 -25.00 0.24 -8.52
CA VAL A 7 -23.68 0.75 -8.91
C VAL A 7 -22.80 -0.42 -9.30
N ARG A 8 -22.26 -0.41 -10.52
CA ARG A 8 -21.31 -1.42 -10.96
C ARG A 8 -19.99 -1.28 -10.21
N GLN A 9 -19.34 -2.41 -9.91
CA GLN A 9 -18.00 -2.41 -9.36
C GLN A 9 -17.03 -1.73 -10.32
N HIS A 10 -16.14 -0.90 -9.78
CA HIS A 10 -15.09 -0.22 -10.54
C HIS A 10 -13.77 -0.97 -10.35
N ALA A 11 -12.96 -1.06 -11.41
CA ALA A 11 -11.70 -1.82 -11.37
C ALA A 11 -10.64 -1.25 -10.40
N ILE A 12 -10.77 0.03 -10.05
CA ILE A 12 -9.78 0.78 -9.25
C ILE A 12 -10.33 1.19 -7.89
N PHE A 13 -11.65 1.39 -7.79
CA PHE A 13 -12.27 1.99 -6.60
C PHE A 13 -13.31 1.04 -6.02
N GLU A 14 -13.14 0.76 -4.74
CA GLU A 14 -14.16 0.13 -3.92
C GLU A 14 -14.84 1.20 -3.08
N ARG A 15 -16.18 1.23 -3.11
CA ARG A 15 -16.95 2.22 -2.36
C ARG A 15 -17.49 1.60 -1.08
N ASP A 16 -17.11 2.20 0.05
CA ASP A 16 -17.68 1.91 1.36
C ASP A 16 -18.41 3.15 1.91
N GLY A 17 -19.74 3.14 1.81
CA GLY A 17 -20.58 4.27 2.19
C GLY A 17 -20.26 5.55 1.40
N ALA A 18 -19.67 6.54 2.08
CA ALA A 18 -19.21 7.79 1.49
C ALA A 18 -17.71 7.75 1.09
N ASN A 19 -16.96 6.78 1.60
CA ASN A 19 -15.53 6.66 1.36
C ASN A 19 -15.24 5.80 0.14
N LEU A 20 -14.08 6.03 -0.45
CA LEU A 20 -13.52 5.23 -1.52
C LEU A 20 -12.22 4.59 -1.06
N HIS A 21 -11.97 3.38 -1.52
CA HIS A 21 -10.73 2.65 -1.31
C HIS A 21 -10.09 2.36 -2.67
N CYS A 22 -8.78 2.52 -2.76
CA CYS A 22 -8.01 2.05 -3.91
C CYS A 22 -6.65 1.51 -3.47
N ASP A 23 -6.17 0.53 -4.22
CA ASP A 23 -4.80 0.04 -4.08
C ASP A 23 -3.90 0.80 -5.05
N VAL A 24 -2.79 1.34 -4.54
CA VAL A 24 -1.84 2.15 -5.29
C VAL A 24 -0.50 1.41 -5.30
N PRO A 25 -0.14 0.78 -6.44
CA PRO A 25 1.18 0.17 -6.57
C PRO A 25 2.25 1.26 -6.61
N ILE A 26 3.32 1.07 -5.84
CA ILE A 26 4.49 1.96 -5.83
C ILE A 26 5.76 1.17 -6.08
N SER A 27 6.74 1.83 -6.70
CA SER A 27 8.04 1.22 -6.92
C SER A 27 8.77 0.95 -5.60
N PHE A 28 9.61 -0.09 -5.60
CA PHE A 28 10.46 -0.43 -4.46
C PHE A 28 11.32 0.77 -3.98
N THR A 29 11.88 1.55 -4.90
CA THR A 29 12.71 2.71 -4.55
C THR A 29 11.88 3.85 -3.95
N THR A 30 10.66 4.10 -4.46
CA THR A 30 9.73 5.09 -3.86
C THR A 30 9.30 4.65 -2.46
N ALA A 31 9.09 3.35 -2.24
CA ALA A 31 8.77 2.83 -0.92
C ALA A 31 9.92 3.06 0.07
N ALA A 32 11.16 2.77 -0.34
CA ALA A 32 12.35 2.92 0.50
C ALA A 32 12.70 4.39 0.75
N LEU A 33 12.81 5.20 -0.30
CA LEU A 33 13.36 6.57 -0.24
C LEU A 33 12.28 7.65 -0.11
N GLY A 34 11.01 7.29 -0.25
CA GLY A 34 9.92 8.24 -0.36
C GLY A 34 9.81 8.85 -1.76
N GLY A 35 8.83 9.73 -1.95
CA GLY A 35 8.63 10.41 -3.22
C GLY A 35 7.22 10.95 -3.38
N GLU A 36 6.86 11.29 -4.61
CA GLU A 36 5.54 11.76 -4.98
C GLU A 36 5.00 10.91 -6.13
N ILE A 37 3.72 10.52 -6.03
CA ILE A 37 3.03 9.74 -7.07
C ILE A 37 1.68 10.37 -7.38
N ASP A 38 1.20 10.21 -8.60
CA ASP A 38 -0.13 10.65 -8.99
C ASP A 38 -1.16 9.54 -8.74
N VAL A 39 -2.16 9.85 -7.91
CA VAL A 39 -3.24 8.93 -7.58
C VAL A 39 -4.52 9.36 -8.29
N PRO A 40 -5.23 8.44 -8.97
CA PRO A 40 -6.51 8.75 -9.57
C PRO A 40 -7.57 9.01 -8.50
N THR A 41 -8.45 9.97 -8.77
CA THR A 41 -9.63 10.33 -7.98
C THR A 41 -10.83 10.45 -8.91
N LEU A 42 -12.04 10.61 -8.37
CA LEU A 42 -13.23 10.82 -9.21
C LEU A 42 -13.18 12.12 -10.04
N ASP A 43 -12.45 13.14 -9.56
CA ASP A 43 -12.39 14.47 -10.18
C ASP A 43 -11.09 14.74 -10.95
N GLY A 44 -10.25 13.71 -11.16
CA GLY A 44 -8.93 13.85 -11.80
C GLY A 44 -7.82 13.16 -11.03
N ARG A 45 -6.63 13.74 -11.00
CA ARG A 45 -5.46 13.18 -10.29
C ARG A 45 -5.04 14.09 -9.14
N VAL A 46 -4.59 13.47 -8.05
CA VAL A 46 -4.01 14.18 -6.90
C VAL A 46 -2.64 13.61 -6.64
N ARG A 47 -1.69 14.51 -6.35
CA ARG A 47 -0.34 14.11 -5.96
C ARG A 47 -0.32 13.63 -4.52
N LEU A 48 0.06 12.38 -4.31
CA LEU A 48 0.25 11.78 -3.00
C LEU A 48 1.74 11.77 -2.65
N LYS A 49 2.08 12.38 -1.51
CA LYS A 49 3.43 12.32 -0.94
C LYS A 49 3.61 11.02 -0.15
N VAL A 50 4.48 10.15 -0.62
CA VAL A 50 4.86 8.90 0.04
C VAL A 50 6.02 9.21 0.97
N THR A 51 5.85 8.91 2.26
CA THR A 51 6.92 9.03 3.26
C THR A 51 8.00 7.98 2.97
N PRO A 52 9.29 8.27 3.23
CA PRO A 52 10.34 7.25 3.18
C PRO A 52 10.02 6.08 4.11
N GLU A 53 10.65 4.93 3.83
CA GLU A 53 10.49 3.67 4.58
C GLU A 53 9.02 3.20 4.65
N CYS A 54 8.26 3.46 3.59
CA CYS A 54 6.86 3.10 3.48
C CYS A 54 6.69 1.58 3.39
N GLN A 55 5.94 1.03 4.33
CA GLN A 55 5.59 -0.39 4.32
C GLN A 55 4.37 -0.66 3.46
N THR A 56 4.33 -1.82 2.80
CA THR A 56 3.14 -2.29 2.10
C THR A 56 1.94 -2.40 3.06
N GLY A 57 0.76 -2.05 2.57
CA GLY A 57 -0.47 -1.97 3.34
C GLY A 57 -0.68 -0.63 4.07
N LYS A 58 0.28 0.30 4.05
CA LYS A 58 0.10 1.63 4.65
C LYS A 58 -1.05 2.37 3.97
N LEU A 59 -1.93 2.97 4.78
CA LEU A 59 -3.08 3.73 4.31
C LEU A 59 -2.78 5.22 4.30
N PHE A 60 -3.02 5.87 3.16
CA PHE A 60 -2.99 7.31 3.01
C PHE A 60 -4.41 7.82 2.82
N ARG A 61 -4.77 8.89 3.54
CA ARG A 61 -6.11 9.47 3.49
C ARG A 61 -6.10 10.79 2.75
N LEU A 62 -6.77 10.83 1.61
CA LEU A 62 -7.03 12.04 0.85
C LEU A 62 -8.42 12.57 1.24
N ARG A 63 -8.41 13.67 2.01
CA ARG A 63 -9.64 14.24 2.58
C ARG A 63 -10.56 14.81 1.51
N ASN A 64 -11.87 14.61 1.66
CA ASN A 64 -12.91 15.12 0.75
C ASN A 64 -12.75 14.66 -0.71
N LYS A 65 -12.14 13.49 -0.92
CA LYS A 65 -11.95 12.87 -2.25
C LYS A 65 -12.77 11.59 -2.45
N GLY A 66 -13.68 11.30 -1.53
CA GLY A 66 -14.68 10.24 -1.64
C GLY A 66 -15.95 10.73 -2.36
N VAL A 67 -17.09 10.14 -2.01
CA VAL A 67 -18.39 10.40 -2.66
C VAL A 67 -19.25 11.32 -1.78
N LYS A 68 -19.97 12.25 -2.41
CA LYS A 68 -20.99 13.05 -1.75
C LYS A 68 -22.27 12.22 -1.49
N PRO A 69 -22.75 12.08 -0.25
CA PRO A 69 -23.97 11.33 0.04
C PRO A 69 -25.23 11.99 -0.55
N VAL A 70 -26.16 11.17 -1.04
CA VAL A 70 -27.42 11.65 -1.65
C VAL A 70 -28.34 12.31 -0.63
N ARG A 71 -28.36 11.82 0.62
CA ARG A 71 -29.22 12.31 1.71
C ARG A 71 -28.63 13.51 2.47
N GLY A 72 -27.65 14.20 1.89
CA GLY A 72 -26.90 15.27 2.56
C GLY A 72 -25.79 14.72 3.48
N GLY A 73 -24.84 15.58 3.85
CA GLY A 73 -23.67 15.23 4.65
C GLY A 73 -22.35 15.70 4.02
N ALA A 74 -21.25 15.48 4.76
CA ALA A 74 -19.90 15.76 4.27
C ALA A 74 -19.50 14.82 3.13
N VAL A 75 -18.61 15.28 2.26
CA VAL A 75 -17.97 14.42 1.25
C VAL A 75 -17.06 13.44 2.00
N GLY A 76 -17.11 12.15 1.62
CA GLY A 76 -16.20 11.17 2.21
C GLY A 76 -14.75 11.35 1.76
N ASP A 77 -13.90 10.42 2.18
CA ASP A 77 -12.48 10.43 1.89
C ASP A 77 -12.10 9.34 0.89
N LEU A 78 -10.95 9.52 0.23
CA LEU A 78 -10.30 8.47 -0.54
C LEU A 78 -9.16 7.88 0.30
N ILE A 79 -9.25 6.59 0.59
CA ILE A 79 -8.27 5.81 1.33
C ILE A 79 -7.43 5.01 0.33
N CYS A 80 -6.17 5.43 0.17
CA CYS A 80 -5.22 4.78 -0.72
C CYS A 80 -4.38 3.79 0.09
N ARG A 81 -4.50 2.50 -0.21
CA ARG A 81 -3.60 1.46 0.34
C ARG A 81 -2.41 1.32 -0.58
N VAL A 82 -1.22 1.52 -0.04
CA VAL A 82 0.02 1.36 -0.80
C VAL A 82 0.41 -0.11 -0.89
N THR A 83 0.77 -0.55 -2.10
CA THR A 83 1.32 -1.89 -2.35
C THR A 83 2.70 -1.73 -2.98
N VAL A 84 3.73 -2.26 -2.33
CA VAL A 84 5.09 -2.20 -2.88
C VAL A 84 5.24 -3.26 -3.96
N GLU A 85 5.65 -2.84 -5.15
CA GLU A 85 5.91 -3.74 -6.27
C GLU A 85 7.37 -4.20 -6.25
N THR A 86 7.58 -5.53 -6.23
CA THR A 86 8.91 -6.13 -6.36
C THR A 86 9.36 -6.05 -7.81
N PRO A 87 10.55 -5.48 -8.10
CA PRO A 87 11.00 -5.30 -9.47
C PRO A 87 11.30 -6.64 -10.14
N VAL A 88 10.94 -6.76 -11.42
CA VAL A 88 11.17 -7.95 -12.26
C VAL A 88 12.12 -7.62 -13.41
N LYS A 89 12.71 -8.67 -14.02
CA LYS A 89 13.62 -8.54 -15.18
C LYS A 89 14.79 -7.57 -14.95
N LEU A 90 15.44 -7.69 -13.80
CA LEU A 90 16.58 -6.85 -13.41
C LEU A 90 17.81 -7.09 -14.31
N THR A 91 18.50 -6.00 -14.66
CA THR A 91 19.81 -6.03 -15.31
C THR A 91 20.89 -6.48 -14.34
N ASP A 92 22.07 -6.88 -14.86
CA ASP A 92 23.17 -7.34 -14.00
C ASP A 92 23.63 -6.24 -13.04
N ARG A 93 23.71 -4.99 -13.51
CA ARG A 93 24.02 -3.83 -12.65
C ARG A 93 22.97 -3.62 -11.56
N GLN A 94 21.69 -3.78 -11.85
CA GLN A 94 20.63 -3.65 -10.83
C GLN A 94 20.70 -4.75 -9.78
N LYS A 95 21.04 -5.99 -10.18
CA LYS A 95 21.25 -7.09 -9.22
C LYS A 95 22.46 -6.85 -8.34
N GLU A 96 23.55 -6.33 -8.90
CA GLU A 96 24.75 -5.96 -8.15
C GLU A 96 24.43 -4.92 -7.06
N LEU A 97 23.71 -3.85 -7.40
CA LEU A 97 23.27 -2.84 -6.43
C LEU A 97 22.41 -3.42 -5.30
N LEU A 98 21.56 -4.41 -5.59
CA LEU A 98 20.75 -5.07 -4.56
C LEU A 98 21.58 -5.96 -3.63
N ARG A 99 22.65 -6.58 -4.14
CA ARG A 99 23.60 -7.35 -3.31
C ARG A 99 24.44 -6.44 -2.42
N GLU A 100 24.95 -5.35 -2.98
CA GLU A 100 25.66 -4.31 -2.20
C GLU A 100 24.75 -3.79 -1.07
N LEU A 101 23.47 -3.54 -1.36
CA LEU A 101 22.49 -3.15 -0.35
C LEU A 101 22.32 -4.25 0.72
N GLU A 102 22.15 -5.51 0.32
CA GLU A 102 22.03 -6.65 1.24
C GLU A 102 23.24 -6.77 2.17
N GLU A 103 24.46 -6.63 1.65
CA GLU A 103 25.70 -6.62 2.44
C GLU A 103 25.67 -5.50 3.49
N THR A 104 25.30 -4.27 3.10
CA THR A 104 25.21 -3.15 4.06
C THR A 104 24.14 -3.34 5.13
N MET A 105 23.10 -4.13 4.86
CA MET A 105 22.02 -4.43 5.80
C MET A 105 22.34 -5.62 6.72
N SER A 106 23.43 -6.35 6.45
CA SER A 106 23.82 -7.57 7.19
C SER A 106 24.61 -7.29 8.47
N ASP A 107 25.26 -6.13 8.57
CA ASP A 107 26.21 -5.78 9.62
C ASP A 107 25.58 -5.06 10.85
N GLY A 108 24.25 -5.00 10.96
CA GLY A 108 23.56 -4.20 12.00
C GLY A 108 22.12 -4.62 12.35
N ASP A 109 21.41 -3.73 13.05
CA ASP A 109 20.00 -3.91 13.48
C ASP A 109 19.13 -4.45 12.34
N SER A 110 18.27 -5.41 12.66
CA SER A 110 17.45 -6.10 11.65
C SER A 110 16.52 -5.13 10.92
N HIS A 111 16.86 -4.78 9.68
CA HIS A 111 16.05 -3.94 8.80
C HIS A 111 14.74 -4.62 8.30
N SER A 112 14.49 -5.86 8.74
CA SER A 112 13.32 -6.68 8.40
C SER A 112 12.59 -7.21 9.65
N PRO A 113 12.07 -6.33 10.53
CA PRO A 113 11.53 -6.72 11.84
C PRO A 113 10.31 -7.64 11.73
N LYS A 114 9.43 -7.42 10.74
CA LYS A 114 8.26 -8.28 10.50
C LYS A 114 8.65 -9.70 10.10
N GLN A 115 9.69 -9.84 9.28
CA GLN A 115 10.20 -11.13 8.85
C GLN A 115 10.71 -11.92 10.06
N LYS A 116 11.57 -11.30 10.88
CA LYS A 116 12.10 -11.91 12.10
C LYS A 116 10.99 -12.36 13.05
N SER A 117 10.05 -11.46 13.36
CA SER A 117 8.91 -11.77 14.24
C SER A 117 8.04 -12.90 13.71
N TRP A 118 7.88 -13.02 12.39
CA TRP A 118 7.12 -14.12 11.79
C TRP A 118 7.85 -15.46 11.93
N PHE A 119 9.15 -15.52 11.60
CA PHE A 119 9.95 -16.74 11.74
C PHE A 119 10.03 -17.20 13.20
N ASP A 120 10.20 -16.27 14.15
CA ASP A 120 10.20 -16.58 15.57
C ASP A 120 8.85 -17.15 16.02
N GLY A 121 7.73 -16.55 15.57
CA GLY A 121 6.39 -17.05 15.84
C GLY A 121 6.13 -18.45 15.28
N VAL A 122 6.58 -18.73 14.06
CA VAL A 122 6.46 -20.05 13.42
C VAL A 122 7.26 -21.11 14.19
N LYS A 123 8.48 -20.78 14.62
CA LYS A 123 9.31 -21.70 15.40
C LYS A 123 8.62 -22.09 16.71
N ASN A 124 8.10 -21.12 17.44
CA ASN A 124 7.37 -21.35 18.69
C ASN A 124 6.12 -22.24 18.47
N PHE A 125 5.37 -22.00 17.39
CA PHE A 125 4.19 -22.80 17.05
C PHE A 125 4.52 -24.29 16.81
N PHE A 126 5.59 -24.59 16.09
CA PHE A 126 6.00 -25.98 15.84
C PHE A 126 6.59 -26.67 17.07
N ASP A 127 7.25 -25.91 17.96
CA ASP A 127 7.77 -26.44 19.23
C ASP A 127 6.61 -26.81 20.19
N ASP A 128 5.52 -26.04 20.18
CA ASP A 128 4.30 -26.34 20.96
C ASP A 128 3.53 -27.57 20.41
N ILE A 129 3.53 -27.82 19.10
CA ILE A 129 2.89 -29.01 18.50
C ILE A 129 3.64 -30.32 18.82
N LYS A 130 4.94 -30.24 19.09
CA LYS A 130 5.76 -31.42 19.41
C LYS A 130 5.71 -31.83 20.88
N LYS A 131 5.06 -31.04 21.75
CA LYS A 131 4.76 -31.36 23.14
C LYS A 131 3.41 -32.04 23.26
#